data_AF-A0A4Z2IC59-F1
#
_entry.id   AF-A0A4Z2IC59-F1
#
_cell.length_a   1.000
_cell.length_b   1.000
_cell.length_c   1.000
_cell.angle_alpha   90.00
_cell.angle_beta   90.00
_cell.angle_gamma   90.00
#
_symmetry.space_group_name_H-M   'P 1'
#
loop_
_entity.id
_entity.type
_entity.pdbx_description
1 polymer ?
#
loop_
_entity_poly.entity_id
_entity_poly.type
_entity_poly.pdbx_seq_one_letter_code
_entity_poly.pdbx_strand_id
1 'polypeptide(L)'
;MYYPPGRRTDFCVNKNEPCDTVGIAYLGGVCSAKRKCVLAEDNGLNLAFTIAHELGHKSKASACLLHTDPRSRYQIRLPPKLPGMHYSVDEQCQILFGTNGSFCRDMEHLMCTGLWCLVEGDAACKTKLDPPLDGTECGTDKWCRAGECVSKTPIPQHVDGDWGSWSQWSMCSRTCGTGVHFRQRKCDNPPPGPGGRNCQKANVEHKACEYLPCPKGSTSFRDLQCLSYNRHASKKKGSLLTAIINDGETRIHTRLAIPKEHIK
;
A
#
# COMPACT_ATOMS: atom_id res chain seq x y z
N MET A 1 35.86 -12.36 -15.90
CA MET A 1 35.81 -10.88 -15.98
C MET A 1 35.60 -10.35 -14.58
N TYR A 2 36.66 -9.81 -13.98
CA TYR A 2 36.61 -9.10 -12.71
C TYR A 2 35.98 -7.73 -12.97
N TYR A 3 34.76 -7.51 -12.47
CA TYR A 3 34.22 -6.15 -12.38
C TYR A 3 34.75 -5.54 -11.07
N PRO A 4 35.51 -4.43 -11.12
CA PRO A 4 35.98 -3.79 -9.91
C PRO A 4 34.77 -3.26 -9.11
N PRO A 5 34.77 -3.40 -7.77
CA PRO A 5 33.73 -2.81 -6.94
C PRO A 5 33.82 -1.28 -7.03
N GLY A 6 32.68 -0.62 -7.29
CA GLY A 6 32.55 0.84 -7.11
C GLY A 6 32.54 1.72 -8.35
N ARG A 7 32.44 1.18 -9.57
CA ARG A 7 32.25 2.04 -10.76
C ARG A 7 30.77 2.24 -11.07
N ARG A 8 30.23 3.41 -10.70
CA ARG A 8 28.92 3.89 -11.20
C ARG A 8 29.01 3.99 -12.72
N THR A 9 28.04 3.41 -13.43
CA THR A 9 27.95 3.46 -14.88
C THR A 9 26.82 4.39 -15.26
N ASP A 10 27.17 5.45 -15.98
CA ASP A 10 26.21 6.37 -16.57
C ASP A 10 25.48 5.68 -17.75
N PHE A 11 24.15 5.74 -17.78
CA PHE A 11 23.36 5.11 -18.84
C PHE A 11 23.57 5.75 -20.21
N CYS A 12 24.04 6.99 -20.25
CA CYS A 12 24.26 7.80 -21.44
C CYS A 12 25.69 7.72 -21.99
N VAL A 13 26.59 6.92 -21.41
CA VAL A 13 28.05 6.87 -21.74
C VAL A 13 28.38 6.78 -23.23
N ASN A 14 27.49 6.23 -24.06
CA ASN A 14 27.71 6.05 -25.51
C ASN A 14 27.02 7.13 -26.38
N LYS A 15 26.39 8.14 -25.79
CA LYS A 15 25.87 9.30 -26.52
C LYS A 15 26.83 10.47 -26.33
N ASN A 16 27.26 11.08 -27.43
CA ASN A 16 28.04 12.33 -27.41
C ASN A 16 27.20 13.56 -26.97
N GLU A 17 26.02 13.33 -26.41
CA GLU A 17 25.07 14.34 -25.97
C GLU A 17 24.56 13.96 -24.56
N PRO A 18 24.40 14.93 -23.66
CA PRO A 18 23.83 14.68 -22.34
C PRO A 18 22.43 14.09 -22.49
N CYS A 19 22.15 13.01 -21.74
CA CYS A 19 20.81 12.44 -21.70
C CYS A 19 20.31 12.39 -20.25
N ASP A 20 19.02 12.67 -20.06
CA ASP A 20 18.42 12.77 -18.71
C ASP A 20 17.93 11.42 -18.19
N THR A 21 18.31 10.32 -18.85
CA THR A 21 17.83 8.98 -18.50
C THR A 21 18.53 8.45 -17.27
N VAL A 22 17.81 8.42 -16.14
CA VAL A 22 18.32 7.92 -14.85
C VAL A 22 17.81 6.53 -14.48
N GLY A 23 16.87 5.96 -15.24
CA GLY A 23 16.24 4.68 -14.95
C GLY A 23 15.65 3.99 -16.18
N ILE A 24 15.56 2.66 -16.13
CA ILE A 24 14.99 1.83 -17.19
C ILE A 24 14.21 0.64 -16.61
N ALA A 25 12.93 0.53 -17.00
CA ALA A 25 12.07 -0.60 -16.72
C ALA A 25 11.14 -0.97 -17.89
N TYR A 26 11.00 -2.27 -18.17
CA TYR A 26 9.84 -2.76 -18.94
C TYR A 26 8.51 -2.39 -18.29
N LEU A 27 7.55 -1.90 -19.09
CA LEU A 27 6.18 -1.67 -18.66
C LEU A 27 5.45 -3.00 -18.34
N GLY A 28 4.75 -3.05 -17.21
CA GLY A 28 3.92 -4.21 -16.81
C GLY A 28 4.72 -5.50 -16.53
N GLY A 29 6.04 -5.41 -16.37
CA GLY A 29 6.92 -6.58 -16.26
C GLY A 29 7.03 -7.19 -14.86
N VAL A 30 6.35 -6.67 -13.83
CA VAL A 30 6.59 -7.05 -12.41
C VAL A 30 6.48 -8.55 -12.17
N CYS A 31 5.50 -9.22 -12.78
CA CYS A 31 5.30 -10.67 -12.64
C CYS A 31 5.90 -11.50 -13.79
N SER A 32 6.66 -10.89 -14.70
CA SER A 32 7.29 -11.59 -15.81
C SER A 32 8.63 -12.18 -15.40
N ALA A 33 8.83 -13.48 -15.64
CA ALA A 33 10.12 -14.13 -15.39
C ALA A 33 11.30 -13.48 -16.12
N LYS A 34 11.05 -12.88 -17.30
CA LYS A 34 12.08 -12.28 -18.17
C LYS A 34 12.15 -10.75 -18.11
N ARG A 35 11.13 -10.08 -17.58
CA ARG A 35 10.99 -8.60 -17.65
C ARG A 35 10.81 -7.92 -16.29
N LYS A 36 11.07 -8.62 -15.19
CA LYS A 36 10.92 -8.12 -13.81
C LYS A 36 12.01 -7.14 -13.34
N CYS A 37 13.13 -7.02 -14.07
CA CYS A 37 14.27 -6.20 -13.63
C CYS A 37 14.01 -4.70 -13.79
N VAL A 38 14.50 -3.91 -12.82
CA VAL A 38 14.60 -2.45 -12.84
C VAL A 38 16.08 -2.09 -12.77
N LEU A 39 16.50 -1.14 -13.59
CA LEU A 39 17.83 -0.53 -13.54
C LEU A 39 17.66 0.94 -13.17
N ALA A 40 18.44 1.42 -12.21
CA ALA A 40 18.43 2.82 -11.78
C ALA A 40 19.88 3.27 -11.55
N GLU A 41 20.20 4.47 -12.03
CA GLU A 41 21.52 5.08 -11.90
C GLU A 41 21.62 5.76 -10.55
N ASP A 42 22.72 5.50 -9.85
CA ASP A 42 22.99 6.12 -8.55
C ASP A 42 23.40 7.58 -8.73
N ASN A 43 22.39 8.46 -8.71
CA ASN A 43 22.52 9.91 -8.77
C ASN A 43 22.43 10.58 -7.38
N GLY A 44 22.77 9.83 -6.31
CA GLY A 44 22.72 10.31 -4.94
C GLY A 44 21.34 10.14 -4.31
N LEU A 45 20.86 11.16 -3.59
CA LEU A 45 19.61 11.06 -2.82
C LEU A 45 18.37 10.87 -3.70
N ASN A 46 18.43 11.33 -4.95
CA ASN A 46 17.31 11.25 -5.89
C ASN A 46 17.10 9.84 -6.46
N LEU A 47 18.04 8.91 -6.20
CA LEU A 47 17.94 7.51 -6.65
C LEU A 47 16.67 6.86 -6.11
N ALA A 48 16.23 7.22 -4.90
CA ALA A 48 15.01 6.68 -4.30
C ALA A 48 13.76 7.01 -5.14
N PHE A 49 13.67 8.24 -5.68
CA PHE A 49 12.58 8.64 -6.56
C PHE A 49 12.65 7.89 -7.90
N THR A 50 13.85 7.72 -8.45
CA THR A 50 14.06 6.90 -9.66
C THR A 50 13.59 5.47 -9.44
N ILE A 51 13.97 4.82 -8.34
CA ILE A 51 13.54 3.45 -8.02
C ILE A 51 12.02 3.38 -7.92
N ALA A 52 11.38 4.32 -7.21
CA ALA A 52 9.93 4.37 -7.08
C ALA A 52 9.23 4.56 -8.44
N HIS A 53 9.76 5.45 -9.28
CA HIS A 53 9.27 5.71 -10.64
C HIS A 53 9.30 4.43 -11.49
N GLU A 54 10.44 3.75 -11.55
CA GLU A 54 10.64 2.55 -12.36
C GLU A 54 9.80 1.36 -11.85
N LEU A 55 9.60 1.24 -10.53
CA LEU A 55 8.67 0.27 -9.95
C LEU A 55 7.22 0.57 -10.37
N GLY A 56 6.84 1.84 -10.47
CA GLY A 56 5.54 2.27 -10.98
C GLY A 56 5.28 1.73 -12.40
N HIS A 57 6.22 1.88 -13.32
CA HIS A 57 6.13 1.35 -14.69
C HIS A 57 5.83 -0.15 -14.75
N LYS A 58 6.34 -0.92 -13.79
CA LYS A 58 6.19 -2.39 -13.73
C LYS A 58 4.81 -2.86 -13.28
N SER A 59 4.05 -2.03 -12.57
CA SER A 59 2.95 -2.45 -11.69
C SER A 59 1.64 -2.87 -12.37
N LYS A 60 1.47 -2.66 -13.68
CA LYS A 60 0.21 -2.95 -14.42
C LYS A 60 -0.29 -4.40 -14.31
N ALA A 61 0.57 -5.39 -14.01
CA ALA A 61 0.20 -6.80 -13.83
C ALA A 61 0.86 -7.37 -12.58
N SER A 62 0.30 -7.10 -11.40
CA SER A 62 0.90 -7.33 -10.08
C SER A 62 0.36 -8.53 -9.29
N ALA A 63 -0.36 -9.46 -9.93
CA ALA A 63 -1.00 -10.60 -9.25
C ALA A 63 -0.02 -11.49 -8.45
N CYS A 64 1.25 -11.59 -8.86
CA CYS A 64 2.28 -12.30 -8.13
C CYS A 64 2.64 -11.67 -6.77
N LEU A 65 2.33 -10.38 -6.56
CA LEU A 65 2.55 -9.71 -5.28
C LEU A 65 1.52 -10.12 -4.21
N LEU A 66 0.43 -10.82 -4.60
CA LEU A 66 -0.59 -11.33 -3.68
C LEU A 66 -0.10 -12.54 -2.88
N HIS A 67 0.95 -13.22 -3.36
CA HIS A 67 1.55 -14.38 -2.71
C HIS A 67 2.95 -14.02 -2.23
N THR A 68 3.07 -13.64 -0.95
CA THR A 68 4.38 -13.50 -0.30
C THR A 68 4.98 -14.88 -0.07
N ASP A 69 6.18 -15.15 -0.59
CA ASP A 69 6.90 -16.39 -0.34
C ASP A 69 7.05 -16.62 1.18
N PRO A 70 6.58 -17.75 1.74
CA PRO A 70 6.76 -18.09 3.15
C PRO A 70 8.24 -18.15 3.60
N ARG A 71 9.18 -18.26 2.66
CA ARG A 71 10.63 -18.21 2.88
C ARG A 71 11.18 -16.79 2.96
N SER A 72 10.40 -15.74 2.68
CA SER A 72 10.79 -14.34 2.91
C SER A 72 10.83 -13.97 4.41
N ARG A 73 11.18 -14.92 5.28
CA ARG A 73 11.34 -14.76 6.75
C ARG A 73 12.35 -13.68 7.13
N TYR A 74 13.13 -13.19 6.18
CA TYR A 74 13.92 -11.97 6.30
C TYR A 74 13.14 -10.82 5.66
N GLN A 75 12.06 -10.37 6.31
CA GLN A 75 11.61 -9.00 6.09
C GLN A 75 12.80 -8.12 6.45
N ILE A 76 13.36 -7.42 5.47
CA ILE A 76 14.39 -6.40 5.72
C ILE A 76 13.73 -5.41 6.67
N ARG A 77 14.12 -5.44 7.94
CA ARG A 77 13.65 -4.47 8.92
C ARG A 77 14.28 -3.14 8.53
N LEU A 78 13.45 -2.23 8.03
CA LEU A 78 13.88 -0.87 7.78
C LEU A 78 14.29 -0.25 9.13
N PRO A 79 15.43 0.45 9.21
CA PRO A 79 15.82 1.14 10.42
C PRO A 79 14.73 2.13 10.82
N PRO A 80 14.44 2.31 12.12
CA PRO A 80 13.40 3.22 12.60
C PRO A 80 13.77 4.71 12.39
N LYS A 81 15.02 4.98 12.01
CA LYS A 81 15.54 6.32 11.77
C LYS A 81 15.15 6.77 10.37
N LEU A 82 14.69 8.02 10.27
CA LEU A 82 14.39 8.64 8.99
C LEU A 82 15.70 8.94 8.22
N PRO A 83 15.67 9.02 6.87
CA PRO A 83 16.88 9.24 6.08
C PRO A 83 17.67 10.50 6.47
N GLY A 84 17.00 11.60 6.82
CA GLY A 84 17.64 12.84 7.30
C GLY A 84 18.25 12.75 8.70
N MET A 85 18.02 11.65 9.43
CA MET A 85 18.75 11.32 10.67
C MET A 85 20.05 10.54 10.39
N HIS A 86 20.23 10.04 9.17
CA HIS A 86 21.43 9.35 8.71
C HIS A 86 22.33 10.27 7.88
N TYR A 87 21.72 11.22 7.18
CA TYR A 87 22.41 12.20 6.36
C TYR A 87 22.01 13.60 6.84
N SER A 88 22.93 14.28 7.50
CA SER A 88 22.83 15.68 7.88
C SER A 88 22.64 16.58 6.66
N VAL A 89 22.21 17.81 6.88
CA VAL A 89 21.97 18.78 5.78
C VAL A 89 23.24 19.06 4.96
N ASP A 90 24.41 19.08 5.61
CA ASP A 90 25.71 19.25 4.94
C ASP A 90 26.08 18.00 4.13
N GLU A 91 25.91 16.80 4.69
CA GLU A 91 26.18 15.55 3.95
C GLU A 91 25.28 15.41 2.72
N GLN A 92 24.02 15.88 2.80
CA GLN A 92 23.13 15.91 1.65
C GLN A 92 23.65 16.86 0.56
N CYS A 93 24.15 18.04 0.93
CA CYS A 93 24.82 18.95 0.01
C CYS A 93 26.07 18.31 -0.62
N GLN A 94 26.86 17.56 0.17
CA GLN A 94 28.05 16.88 -0.32
C GLN A 94 27.72 15.78 -1.34
N ILE A 95 26.64 15.03 -1.11
CA ILE A 95 26.16 14.00 -2.03
C ILE A 95 25.68 14.62 -3.35
N LEU A 96 25.04 15.79 -3.32
CA LEU A 96 24.43 16.40 -4.51
C LEU A 96 25.37 17.27 -5.32
N PHE A 97 26.30 17.98 -4.67
CA PHE A 97 27.15 19.01 -5.26
C PHE A 97 28.67 18.76 -5.08
N GLY A 98 29.06 17.67 -4.42
CA GLY A 98 30.46 17.30 -4.18
C GLY A 98 30.94 17.65 -2.77
N THR A 99 32.09 17.11 -2.36
CA THR A 99 32.60 17.12 -0.97
C THR A 99 32.76 18.51 -0.34
N ASN A 100 32.84 19.56 -1.14
CA ASN A 100 33.00 20.94 -0.68
C ASN A 100 31.65 21.69 -0.56
N GLY A 101 30.53 20.97 -0.68
CA GLY A 101 29.19 21.50 -0.47
C GLY A 101 28.81 21.54 1.01
N SER A 102 28.16 22.61 1.43
CA SER A 102 27.58 22.78 2.77
C SER A 102 26.22 23.47 2.69
N PHE A 103 25.43 23.43 3.74
CA PHE A 103 24.13 24.08 3.79
C PHE A 103 24.26 25.60 3.72
N CYS A 104 23.48 26.21 2.82
CA CYS A 104 23.44 27.64 2.64
C CYS A 104 22.58 28.33 3.72
N ARG A 105 23.24 29.01 4.66
CA ARG A 105 22.57 29.70 5.78
C ARG A 105 21.69 30.86 5.35
N ASP A 106 22.03 31.54 4.24
CA ASP A 106 21.22 32.65 3.71
C ASP A 106 19.80 32.19 3.32
N MET A 107 19.64 30.90 3.03
CA MET A 107 18.38 30.28 2.61
C MET A 107 17.70 29.49 3.74
N GLU A 108 18.09 29.71 5.01
CA GLU A 108 17.51 29.02 6.18
C GLU A 108 15.99 29.21 6.30
N HIS A 109 15.46 30.35 5.86
CA HIS A 109 14.02 30.63 5.82
C HIS A 109 13.23 29.70 4.87
N LEU A 110 13.90 29.01 3.96
CA LEU A 110 13.34 28.01 3.04
C LEU A 110 13.67 26.57 3.47
N MET A 111 14.22 26.37 4.67
CA MET A 111 14.50 25.05 5.21
C MET A 111 13.27 24.14 5.13
N CYS A 112 13.49 22.87 4.83
CA CYS A 112 12.47 21.86 4.53
C CYS A 112 11.72 22.01 3.20
N THR A 113 11.60 23.22 2.63
CA THR A 113 10.94 23.40 1.31
C THR A 113 11.89 23.16 0.14
N GLY A 114 13.18 23.46 0.32
CA GLY A 114 14.23 23.23 -0.67
C GLY A 114 15.60 23.12 0.00
N LEU A 115 16.43 22.20 -0.49
CA LEU A 115 17.81 22.05 -0.05
C LEU A 115 18.68 23.01 -0.87
N TRP A 116 19.19 24.04 -0.18
CA TRP A 116 20.08 25.05 -0.74
C TRP A 116 21.49 24.83 -0.21
N CYS A 117 22.45 24.73 -1.12
CA CYS A 117 23.83 24.41 -0.80
C CYS A 117 24.77 25.49 -1.32
N LEU A 118 25.78 25.82 -0.52
CA LEU A 118 26.91 26.65 -0.90
C LEU A 118 28.11 25.72 -1.14
N VAL A 119 28.71 25.80 -2.32
CA VAL A 119 29.95 25.09 -2.65
C VAL A 119 31.09 26.09 -2.57
N GLU A 120 32.21 25.67 -1.98
CA GLU A 120 33.41 26.49 -1.88
C GLU A 120 33.84 27.03 -3.26
N GLY A 121 33.96 28.35 -3.37
CA GLY A 121 34.32 29.05 -4.61
C GLY A 121 33.12 29.60 -5.40
N ASP A 122 31.88 29.20 -5.08
CA ASP A 122 30.69 29.82 -5.64
C ASP A 122 30.26 31.05 -4.84
N ALA A 123 29.82 32.09 -5.55
CA ALA A 123 29.30 33.32 -4.94
C ALA A 123 27.82 33.22 -4.54
N ALA A 124 27.11 32.19 -5.00
CA ALA A 124 25.67 32.04 -4.83
C ALA A 124 25.28 30.60 -4.48
N CYS A 125 24.23 30.47 -3.70
CA CYS A 125 23.70 29.17 -3.31
C CYS A 125 23.00 28.47 -4.47
N LYS A 126 23.23 27.15 -4.57
CA LYS A 126 22.71 26.27 -5.62
C LYS A 126 21.66 25.33 -5.02
N THR A 127 20.69 24.92 -5.83
CA THR A 127 19.66 23.94 -5.44
C THR A 127 19.28 23.06 -6.62
N LYS A 128 18.78 21.85 -6.34
CA LYS A 128 18.13 20.98 -7.33
C LYS A 128 16.59 21.01 -7.21
N LEU A 129 16.05 21.94 -6.40
CA LEU A 129 14.61 22.10 -6.09
C LEU A 129 14.00 20.93 -5.30
N ASP A 130 14.81 20.02 -4.79
CA ASP A 130 14.37 18.97 -3.89
C ASP A 130 14.42 19.44 -2.43
N PRO A 131 13.43 19.12 -1.59
CA PRO A 131 13.50 19.37 -0.15
C PRO A 131 14.58 18.50 0.52
N PRO A 132 15.12 18.91 1.67
CA PRO A 132 15.94 18.04 2.50
C PRO A 132 15.19 16.76 2.88
N LEU A 133 15.94 15.68 3.14
CA LEU A 133 15.37 14.41 3.56
C LEU A 133 14.50 14.53 4.82
N ASP A 134 13.43 13.73 4.87
CA ASP A 134 12.64 13.60 6.09
C ASP A 134 13.54 13.20 7.27
N GLY A 135 13.39 13.90 8.40
CA GLY A 135 14.22 13.73 9.60
C GLY A 135 15.42 14.66 9.70
N THR A 136 15.73 15.47 8.68
CA THR A 136 16.78 16.49 8.74
C THR A 136 16.44 17.57 9.76
N GLU A 137 17.42 17.99 10.56
CA GLU A 137 17.20 19.00 11.59
C GLU A 137 16.95 20.38 10.96
N CYS A 138 15.88 21.05 11.40
CA CYS A 138 15.50 22.39 10.93
C CYS A 138 15.35 23.40 12.07
N GLY A 139 15.62 22.99 13.31
CA GLY A 139 15.54 23.83 14.50
C GLY A 139 15.57 23.02 15.78
N THR A 140 15.54 23.71 16.92
CA THR A 140 15.51 23.07 18.25
C THR A 140 14.28 22.17 18.38
N ASP A 141 14.50 20.88 18.62
CA ASP A 141 13.47 19.84 18.68
C ASP A 141 12.51 19.80 17.47
N LYS A 142 13.02 20.13 16.28
CA LYS A 142 12.27 20.06 15.01
C LYS A 142 13.04 19.31 13.93
N TRP A 143 12.31 18.72 12.98
CA TRP A 143 12.87 18.14 11.77
C TRP A 143 12.02 18.47 10.54
N CYS A 144 12.57 18.25 9.35
CA CYS A 144 11.82 18.28 8.11
C CYS A 144 10.95 17.02 7.99
N ARG A 145 9.68 17.20 7.62
CA ARG A 145 8.77 16.11 7.23
C ARG A 145 7.84 16.62 6.14
N ALA A 146 7.83 15.94 4.99
CA ALA A 146 6.93 16.25 3.87
C ALA A 146 6.97 17.73 3.44
N GLY A 147 8.15 18.35 3.45
CA GLY A 147 8.34 19.75 3.04
C GLY A 147 8.21 20.79 4.16
N GLU A 148 7.84 20.38 5.38
CA GLU A 148 7.58 21.30 6.50
C GLU A 148 8.51 21.05 7.69
N CYS A 149 8.86 22.11 8.43
CA CYS A 149 9.61 22.01 9.68
C CYS A 149 8.66 21.76 10.86
N VAL A 150 8.56 20.50 11.28
CA VAL A 150 7.63 20.05 12.33
C VAL A 150 8.36 19.71 13.62
N SER A 151 7.70 19.85 14.76
CA SER A 151 8.22 19.36 16.04
C SER A 151 8.54 17.87 15.97
N LYS A 152 9.62 17.45 16.63
CA LYS A 152 10.00 16.05 16.82
C LYS A 152 8.90 15.35 17.63
N THR A 153 7.80 14.98 16.97
CA THR A 153 6.83 14.03 17.50
C THR A 153 7.60 12.74 17.78
N PRO A 154 7.32 11.99 18.87
CA PRO A 154 7.86 10.66 18.99
C PRO A 154 7.58 9.92 17.68
N ILE A 155 8.62 9.47 16.99
CA ILE A 155 8.47 8.56 15.84
C ILE A 155 7.55 7.47 16.40
N PRO A 156 6.35 7.22 15.84
CA PRO A 156 5.59 6.06 16.25
C PRO A 156 6.55 4.91 16.04
N GLN A 157 7.03 4.33 17.15
CA GLN A 157 7.99 3.25 17.13
C GLN A 157 7.43 2.20 16.17
N HIS A 158 8.27 1.37 15.54
CA HIS A 158 7.76 0.26 14.74
C HIS A 158 6.78 -0.57 15.60
N VAL A 159 5.50 -0.33 15.40
CA VAL A 159 4.40 -0.91 16.18
C VAL A 159 3.65 -1.78 15.20
N ASP A 160 3.88 -3.09 15.33
CA ASP A 160 3.03 -4.07 14.67
C ASP A 160 1.60 -3.89 15.20
N GLY A 161 0.64 -3.85 14.29
CA GLY A 161 -0.75 -3.78 14.67
C GLY A 161 -1.17 -5.06 15.39
N ASP A 162 -1.92 -4.90 16.47
CA ASP A 162 -2.55 -6.02 17.16
C ASP A 162 -4.07 -5.81 17.27
N TRP A 163 -4.76 -6.92 17.45
CA TRP A 163 -6.21 -6.96 17.44
C TRP A 163 -6.77 -6.31 18.71
N GLY A 164 -7.69 -5.38 18.50
CA GLY A 164 -8.65 -4.99 19.50
C GLY A 164 -9.54 -6.18 19.91
N SER A 165 -10.26 -6.00 21.01
CA SER A 165 -11.20 -7.00 21.49
C SER A 165 -12.27 -7.31 20.44
N TRP A 166 -12.73 -8.56 20.43
CA TRP A 166 -13.89 -8.94 19.63
C TRP A 166 -15.13 -8.17 20.07
N SER A 167 -15.93 -7.76 19.10
CA SER A 167 -17.29 -7.30 19.35
C SER A 167 -18.13 -8.42 19.99
N GLN A 168 -19.26 -8.03 20.57
CA GLN A 168 -20.30 -9.01 20.86
C GLN A 168 -20.75 -9.71 19.56
N TRP A 169 -21.25 -10.93 19.72
CA TRP A 169 -21.85 -11.67 18.62
C TRP A 169 -23.10 -10.93 18.12
N SER A 170 -23.27 -10.89 16.80
CA SER A 170 -24.50 -10.43 16.18
C SER A 170 -25.67 -11.31 16.62
N MET A 171 -26.90 -10.80 16.44
CA MET A 171 -28.07 -11.68 16.47
C MET A 171 -27.91 -12.78 15.40
N CYS A 172 -28.49 -13.95 15.68
CA CYS A 172 -28.53 -15.03 14.71
C CYS A 172 -29.31 -14.58 13.47
N SER A 173 -28.84 -14.96 12.28
CA SER A 173 -29.54 -14.68 11.03
C SER A 173 -30.92 -15.32 10.94
N ARG A 174 -31.23 -16.29 11.82
CA ARG A 174 -32.49 -17.03 11.87
C ARG A 174 -32.98 -17.18 13.29
N THR A 175 -34.30 -17.32 13.43
CA THR A 175 -35.00 -17.61 14.69
C THR A 175 -35.47 -19.07 14.79
N CYS A 176 -35.31 -19.86 13.72
CA CYS A 176 -35.59 -21.30 13.68
C CYS A 176 -34.59 -22.02 12.76
N GLY A 177 -34.33 -23.29 13.07
CA GLY A 177 -33.32 -24.11 12.41
C GLY A 177 -31.90 -23.57 12.60
N THR A 178 -30.98 -23.97 11.72
CA THR A 178 -29.57 -23.54 11.77
C THR A 178 -29.40 -22.21 11.03
N GLY A 179 -28.94 -21.19 11.75
CA GLY A 179 -28.52 -19.88 11.25
C GLY A 179 -27.04 -19.61 11.47
N VAL A 180 -26.60 -18.39 11.21
CA VAL A 180 -25.21 -17.93 11.41
C VAL A 180 -25.23 -16.59 12.14
N HIS A 181 -24.39 -16.44 13.15
CA HIS A 181 -24.04 -15.15 13.75
C HIS A 181 -22.57 -14.84 13.52
N PHE A 182 -22.21 -13.56 13.58
CA PHE A 182 -20.84 -13.12 13.35
C PHE A 182 -20.37 -12.15 14.42
N ARG A 183 -19.07 -12.05 14.61
CA ARG A 183 -18.44 -10.99 15.41
C ARG A 183 -17.26 -10.42 14.65
N GLN A 184 -16.87 -9.20 14.99
CA GLN A 184 -15.81 -8.48 14.31
C GLN A 184 -14.84 -7.85 15.31
N ARG A 185 -13.61 -7.62 14.88
CA ARG A 185 -12.58 -6.91 15.65
C ARG A 185 -11.83 -5.96 14.75
N LYS A 186 -11.23 -4.93 15.34
CA LYS A 186 -10.44 -3.92 14.62
C LYS A 186 -8.96 -4.10 14.93
N CYS A 187 -8.11 -3.66 14.01
CA CYS A 187 -6.66 -3.68 14.16
C CYS A 187 -6.21 -2.33 14.75
N ASP A 188 -6.54 -2.12 16.02
CA ASP A 188 -6.43 -0.83 16.69
C ASP A 188 -5.84 -0.91 18.11
N ASN A 189 -5.32 -2.06 18.54
CA ASN A 189 -4.79 -2.22 19.90
C ASN A 189 -3.45 -2.96 19.95
N PRO A 190 -2.34 -2.32 19.51
CA PRO A 190 -2.25 -0.97 18.95
C PRO A 190 -2.54 -0.94 17.43
N PRO A 191 -2.83 0.23 16.83
CA PRO A 191 -2.91 0.36 15.37
C PRO A 191 -1.51 0.23 14.73
N PRO A 192 -1.39 -0.28 13.50
CA PRO A 192 -0.10 -0.38 12.81
C PRO A 192 0.56 1.00 12.62
N GLY A 193 1.79 1.15 13.08
CA GLY A 193 2.62 2.33 12.81
C GLY A 193 3.23 2.31 11.39
N PRO A 194 3.91 3.39 10.97
CA PRO A 194 4.64 3.43 9.70
C PRO A 194 5.67 2.27 9.63
N GLY A 195 5.49 1.37 8.66
CA GLY A 195 6.33 0.17 8.50
C GLY A 195 5.99 -1.01 9.43
N GLY A 196 5.00 -0.88 10.32
CA GLY A 196 4.51 -1.97 11.15
C GLY A 196 3.65 -2.97 10.37
N ARG A 197 3.62 -4.24 10.82
CA ARG A 197 2.79 -5.27 10.18
C ARG A 197 1.32 -5.04 10.50
N ASN A 198 0.46 -5.25 9.51
CA ASN A 198 -0.98 -5.30 9.75
C ASN A 198 -1.35 -6.59 10.54
N CYS A 199 -2.47 -6.56 11.24
CA CYS A 199 -2.90 -7.65 12.09
C CYS A 199 -3.07 -8.96 11.29
N GLN A 200 -2.45 -10.03 11.80
CA GLN A 200 -2.50 -11.36 11.20
C GLN A 200 -3.82 -12.07 11.59
N LYS A 201 -4.46 -12.81 10.66
CA LYS A 201 -5.76 -13.53 10.78
C LYS A 201 -6.99 -12.70 10.38
N ALA A 202 -8.17 -13.33 10.38
CA ALA A 202 -9.42 -12.68 9.98
C ALA A 202 -9.89 -11.63 11.01
N ASN A 203 -10.50 -10.56 10.50
CA ASN A 203 -11.18 -9.51 11.27
C ASN A 203 -12.65 -9.87 11.60
N VAL A 204 -13.21 -10.88 10.94
CA VAL A 204 -14.58 -11.36 11.12
C VAL A 204 -14.56 -12.86 11.41
N GLU A 205 -15.38 -13.29 12.36
CA GLU A 205 -15.59 -14.70 12.70
C GLU A 205 -17.07 -15.03 12.57
N HIS A 206 -17.38 -16.19 11.98
CA HIS A 206 -18.74 -16.71 11.81
C HIS A 206 -18.92 -18.00 12.61
N LYS A 207 -20.07 -18.17 13.25
CA LYS A 207 -20.46 -19.42 13.90
C LYS A 207 -21.92 -19.74 13.63
N ALA A 208 -22.22 -21.04 13.59
CA ALA A 208 -23.59 -21.51 13.50
C ALA A 208 -24.32 -21.25 14.83
N CYS A 209 -25.59 -20.86 14.72
CA CYS A 209 -26.54 -20.82 15.82
C CYS A 209 -27.66 -21.80 15.54
N GLU A 210 -28.03 -22.59 16.54
CA GLU A 210 -29.05 -23.62 16.44
C GLU A 210 -30.29 -23.22 17.22
N TYR A 211 -31.43 -23.22 16.53
CA TYR A 211 -32.75 -23.05 17.11
C TYR A 211 -33.61 -24.27 16.83
N LEU A 212 -34.79 -24.31 17.46
CA LEU A 212 -35.81 -25.32 17.17
C LEU A 212 -36.08 -25.42 15.66
N PRO A 213 -36.34 -26.64 15.14
CA PRO A 213 -36.66 -26.83 13.72
C PRO A 213 -37.76 -25.89 13.25
N CYS A 214 -37.62 -25.35 12.04
CA CYS A 214 -38.66 -24.50 11.47
C CYS A 214 -39.96 -25.30 11.23
N PRO A 215 -41.14 -24.65 11.36
CA PRO A 215 -42.43 -25.30 11.09
C PRO A 215 -42.48 -25.93 9.69
N LYS A 216 -43.14 -27.09 9.59
CA LYS A 216 -43.33 -27.79 8.30
C LYS A 216 -44.10 -26.90 7.33
N GLY A 217 -43.60 -26.77 6.10
CA GLY A 217 -44.18 -25.91 5.07
C GLY A 217 -43.66 -24.46 5.05
N SER A 218 -42.74 -24.09 5.94
CA SER A 218 -42.06 -22.80 5.86
C SER A 218 -41.19 -22.69 4.59
N THR A 219 -41.24 -21.53 3.94
CA THR A 219 -40.38 -21.22 2.78
C THR A 219 -38.91 -21.29 3.16
N SER A 220 -38.07 -21.83 2.28
CA SER A 220 -36.64 -21.92 2.59
C SER A 220 -36.03 -20.53 2.77
N PHE A 221 -35.02 -20.41 3.64
CA PHE A 221 -34.34 -19.14 3.86
C PHE A 221 -33.72 -18.59 2.57
N ARG A 222 -33.27 -19.48 1.68
CA ARG A 222 -32.73 -19.12 0.36
C ARG A 222 -33.80 -18.52 -0.55
N ASP A 223 -35.02 -19.06 -0.52
CA ASP A 223 -36.16 -18.53 -1.28
C ASP A 223 -36.59 -17.15 -0.73
N LEU A 224 -36.60 -16.98 0.59
CA LEU A 224 -36.87 -15.68 1.22
C LEU A 224 -35.85 -14.61 0.80
N GLN A 225 -34.56 -14.97 0.71
CA GLN A 225 -33.53 -14.05 0.21
C GLN A 225 -33.76 -13.67 -1.25
N CYS A 226 -34.19 -14.61 -2.10
CA CYS A 226 -34.54 -14.33 -3.50
C CYS A 226 -35.75 -13.40 -3.61
N LEU A 227 -36.79 -13.63 -2.80
CA LEU A 227 -37.99 -12.79 -2.75
C LEU A 227 -37.69 -11.37 -2.23
N SER A 228 -36.80 -11.23 -1.24
CA SER A 228 -36.34 -9.92 -0.74
C SER A 228 -35.62 -9.13 -1.83
N TYR A 229 -34.73 -9.78 -2.59
CA TYR A 229 -34.04 -9.15 -3.72
C TYR A 229 -35.01 -8.72 -4.83
N ASN A 230 -36.05 -9.52 -5.13
CA ASN A 230 -37.10 -9.17 -6.10
C ASN A 230 -37.84 -7.86 -5.73
N ARG A 231 -38.07 -7.59 -4.44
CA ARG A 231 -38.72 -6.33 -4.01
C ARG A 231 -37.86 -5.10 -4.33
N HIS A 232 -36.54 -5.20 -4.23
CA HIS A 232 -35.63 -4.11 -4.58
C HIS A 232 -35.42 -3.96 -6.09
N ALA A 233 -35.65 -5.01 -6.88
CA ALA A 233 -35.52 -5.02 -8.34
C ALA A 233 -36.81 -4.60 -9.10
N SER A 234 -37.92 -4.34 -8.40
CA SER A 234 -39.25 -4.07 -8.99
C SER A 234 -39.42 -2.69 -9.66
N LYS A 235 -38.38 -2.17 -10.32
CA LYS A 235 -38.54 -1.14 -11.36
C LYS A 235 -38.46 -1.69 -12.79
N LYS A 236 -38.19 -2.98 -12.99
CA LYS A 236 -38.26 -3.62 -14.33
C LYS A 236 -38.89 -5.01 -14.29
N LYS A 237 -40.13 -5.10 -14.77
CA LYS A 237 -40.87 -6.27 -15.29
C LYS A 237 -40.76 -7.60 -14.51
N GLY A 238 -41.75 -7.86 -13.65
CA GLY A 238 -42.61 -9.06 -13.71
C GLY A 238 -42.02 -10.48 -13.62
N SER A 239 -40.77 -10.70 -13.26
CA SER A 239 -40.21 -12.07 -13.15
C SER A 239 -39.94 -12.48 -11.71
N LEU A 240 -40.43 -13.66 -11.33
CA LEU A 240 -40.19 -14.28 -10.03
C LEU A 240 -38.82 -14.98 -10.06
N LEU A 241 -37.87 -14.57 -9.22
CA LEU A 241 -36.60 -15.29 -9.05
C LEU A 241 -36.74 -16.42 -8.02
N THR A 242 -36.29 -17.63 -8.38
CA THR A 242 -36.23 -18.80 -7.49
C THR A 242 -34.76 -19.16 -7.21
N ALA A 243 -34.49 -19.69 -6.02
CA ALA A 243 -33.16 -20.13 -5.63
C ALA A 243 -32.75 -21.40 -6.39
N ILE A 244 -31.51 -21.45 -6.89
CA ILE A 244 -30.89 -22.67 -7.43
C ILE A 244 -29.79 -23.13 -6.48
N ILE A 245 -29.74 -24.43 -6.21
CA ILE A 245 -28.68 -25.06 -5.42
C ILE A 245 -27.58 -25.49 -6.40
N ASN A 246 -26.40 -24.90 -6.24
CA ASN A 246 -25.19 -25.31 -6.95
C ASN A 246 -24.16 -25.63 -5.85
N ASP A 247 -23.79 -26.90 -5.70
CA ASP A 247 -23.05 -27.41 -4.54
C ASP A 247 -21.58 -26.93 -4.46
N GLY A 248 -21.14 -26.10 -5.42
CA GLY A 248 -19.80 -25.52 -5.48
C GLY A 248 -19.66 -24.05 -5.09
N GLU A 249 -20.75 -23.32 -4.80
CA GLU A 249 -20.68 -21.86 -4.64
C GLU A 249 -21.51 -21.31 -3.47
N THR A 250 -20.88 -20.48 -2.64
CA THR A 250 -21.50 -19.75 -1.52
C THR A 250 -22.23 -18.47 -1.95
N ARG A 251 -22.35 -18.22 -3.26
CA ARG A 251 -23.05 -17.06 -3.82
C ARG A 251 -24.51 -17.38 -4.13
N ILE A 252 -25.38 -16.39 -3.92
CA ILE A 252 -26.80 -16.49 -4.30
C ILE A 252 -26.90 -16.36 -5.82
N HIS A 253 -27.12 -17.48 -6.50
CA HIS A 253 -27.47 -17.52 -7.91
C HIS A 253 -28.99 -17.54 -8.07
N THR A 254 -29.50 -16.60 -8.84
CA THR A 254 -30.93 -16.48 -9.20
C THR A 254 -31.10 -16.68 -10.70
N ARG A 255 -32.06 -17.48 -11.15
CA ARG A 255 -32.57 -17.42 -12.53
C ARG A 255 -33.98 -16.84 -12.54
N LEU A 256 -34.32 -16.12 -13.61
CA LEU A 256 -35.70 -15.78 -13.95
C LEU A 256 -36.51 -17.07 -14.07
N ALA A 257 -37.54 -17.25 -13.24
CA ALA A 257 -38.65 -18.09 -13.63
C ALA A 257 -39.47 -17.30 -14.65
N ILE A 258 -39.41 -17.71 -15.92
CA ILE A 258 -40.38 -17.29 -16.91
C ILE A 258 -41.67 -18.04 -16.56
N PRO A 259 -42.81 -17.35 -16.34
CA PRO A 259 -44.08 -18.00 -16.11
C PRO A 259 -44.37 -18.99 -17.24
N LYS A 260 -44.79 -20.22 -16.92
CA LYS A 260 -45.15 -21.26 -17.89
C LYS A 260 -46.35 -20.90 -18.80
N GLU A 261 -46.88 -19.67 -18.71
CA GLU A 261 -48.03 -19.21 -19.49
C GLU A 261 -47.64 -18.55 -20.83
N HIS A 262 -46.36 -18.46 -21.18
CA HIS A 262 -45.90 -17.86 -22.45
C HIS A 262 -44.98 -18.73 -23.31
N ILE A 263 -45.05 -20.06 -23.16
CA ILE A 263 -44.49 -20.99 -24.15
C ILE A 263 -45.68 -21.53 -24.96
N LYS A 264 -46.03 -20.83 -26.04
CA LYS A 264 -46.81 -21.39 -27.16
C LYS A 264 -45.86 -22.06 -28.13
#